data_AF-A0A836T038-F1
#
_entry.id   AF-A0A836T038-F1
#
_cell.length_a   1.000
_cell.length_b   1.000
_cell.length_c   1.000
_cell.angle_alpha   90.00
_cell.angle_beta   90.00
_cell.angle_gamma   90.00
#
_symmetry.space_group_name_H-M   'P 1'
#
loop_
_entity.id
_entity.type
_entity.pdbx_description
1 polymer ?
#
loop_
_entity_poly.entity_id
_entity_poly.type
_entity_poly.pdbx_seq_one_letter_code
_entity_poly.pdbx_strand_id
1 'polypeptide(L)'
;MLKFQGKIALITGSGTGIGKAIATKFVEKGASVIILGRRKEPLVEAAKGLEEIISQNNTGASVKIFAGVDVADELAMTGMFDSLRNENINVDYVINNAGVSGPVTCFANAPLDEFKSTIGIHLTGTFWGSVQALKVMKEGGKIITISTFFTEERPLEQRPYRFRSPYTAAQGAKNRLSEAMSWELTDKKIISIATNPGPVHSDRIYKTVYPKAAAEFMRVSGFEDLIPTEVSTASQELLPLLGEDENIIKEGIAKAAAKLANGKDVSKLTETFTNLLNKIQTIAEKVQNNTSHMIANKEFLSQDQVSESVLNLCDDQIAKILNGKVVPGDRVFYPVKPHIGTATPGVHQPDFTGKVIVFTIDATDKTDAERVEFLAAHVEKNGGKVACFISQSTPTELQEYISGKFHSHVVDIKNPEEVQRWLNTASTNMGEVLATIHITGKLPEISKLTELTRAKWEELTEKFITTPATVAQRALEQFVPGGKDDPRLYKDVKGAIMIIGPDLPIGRKVTGTQRAQVEVFRGALRPFTTTVNQELSDVLKSKIRMFTIFPGTVAGAEPNNQKIADALNFLVSDSSNSSAEVIFCIDESR
;
A
#
# COMPACT_ATOMS: atom_id res chain seq x y z
N MET A 1 22.62 14.24 32.99
CA MET A 1 22.89 13.55 31.71
C MET A 1 21.64 13.69 30.85
N LEU A 2 21.76 14.08 29.58
CA LEU A 2 20.60 14.20 28.69
C LEU A 2 19.95 12.82 28.47
N LYS A 3 18.65 12.79 28.18
CA LYS A 3 17.83 11.56 28.13
C LYS A 3 18.41 10.48 27.22
N PHE A 4 18.98 10.87 26.09
CA PHE A 4 19.53 9.95 25.08
C PHE A 4 21.05 10.10 24.94
N GLN A 5 21.73 10.61 25.96
CA GLN A 5 23.19 10.77 25.93
C GLN A 5 23.88 9.42 25.65
N GLY A 6 24.83 9.43 24.71
CA GLY A 6 25.63 8.25 24.37
C GLY A 6 24.85 7.20 23.56
N LYS A 7 23.64 7.53 23.09
CA LYS A 7 22.84 6.71 22.20
C LYS A 7 23.03 7.12 20.74
N ILE A 8 22.82 6.18 19.82
CA ILE A 8 22.89 6.42 18.37
C ILE A 8 21.54 6.10 17.71
N ALA A 9 20.96 7.10 17.04
CA ALA A 9 19.74 6.95 16.23
C ALA A 9 20.05 7.00 14.74
N LEU A 10 19.64 5.98 13.98
CA LEU A 10 19.68 5.96 12.52
C LEU A 10 18.30 6.30 11.97
N ILE A 11 18.21 7.36 11.15
CA ILE A 11 16.94 7.86 10.62
C ILE A 11 16.97 7.85 9.09
N THR A 12 16.09 7.07 8.48
CA THR A 12 15.93 7.01 7.02
C THR A 12 15.12 8.21 6.50
N GLY A 13 15.52 8.80 5.37
CA GLY A 13 14.80 9.91 4.74
C GLY A 13 14.84 11.20 5.59
N SER A 14 15.98 11.50 6.19
CA SER A 14 16.14 12.54 7.21
C SER A 14 16.72 13.87 6.73
N GLY A 15 16.87 14.06 5.41
CA GLY A 15 17.28 15.36 4.85
C GLY A 15 16.19 16.44 4.92
N THR A 16 14.91 16.08 5.07
CA THR A 16 13.78 17.01 5.08
C THR A 16 12.63 16.48 5.94
N GLY A 17 11.69 17.36 6.32
CA GLY A 17 10.41 16.96 6.89
C GLY A 17 10.53 16.23 8.23
N ILE A 18 9.63 15.26 8.45
CA ILE A 18 9.54 14.46 9.69
C ILE A 18 10.89 13.83 10.07
N GLY A 19 11.62 13.26 9.12
CA GLY A 19 12.91 12.63 9.41
C GLY A 19 13.97 13.62 9.92
N LYS A 20 14.02 14.84 9.37
CA LYS A 20 14.88 15.93 9.87
C LYS A 20 14.46 16.35 11.28
N ALA A 21 13.16 16.54 11.51
CA ALA A 21 12.62 16.91 12.82
C ALA A 21 12.90 15.85 13.91
N ILE A 22 12.84 14.56 13.56
CA ILE A 22 13.23 13.46 14.45
C ILE A 22 14.72 13.53 14.79
N ALA A 23 15.58 13.71 13.79
CA ALA A 23 17.02 13.85 14.01
C ALA A 23 17.34 15.06 14.92
N THR A 24 16.67 16.19 14.70
CA THR A 24 16.78 17.40 15.53
C THR A 24 16.45 17.11 17.00
N LYS A 25 15.32 16.46 17.28
CA LYS A 25 14.95 16.11 18.66
C LYS A 25 15.94 15.16 19.31
N PHE A 26 16.50 14.19 18.58
CA PHE A 26 17.50 13.30 19.15
C PHE A 26 18.77 14.04 19.56
N VAL A 27 19.31 14.93 18.72
CA VAL A 27 20.54 15.67 19.05
C VAL A 27 20.32 16.66 20.19
N GLU A 28 19.15 17.29 20.28
CA GLU A 28 18.75 18.13 21.43
C GLU A 28 18.73 17.37 22.75
N LYS A 29 18.44 16.07 22.69
CA LYS A 29 18.41 15.16 23.87
C LYS A 29 19.69 14.33 24.02
N GLY A 30 20.77 14.69 23.32
CA GLY A 30 22.12 14.12 23.49
C GLY A 30 22.42 12.85 22.73
N ALA A 31 21.51 12.38 21.86
CA ALA A 31 21.78 11.24 20.99
C ALA A 31 22.57 11.67 19.76
N SER A 32 23.58 10.88 19.38
CA SER A 32 24.20 11.00 18.06
C SER A 32 23.26 10.48 16.99
N VAL A 33 23.33 11.04 15.79
CA VAL A 33 22.43 10.69 14.69
C VAL A 33 23.18 10.26 13.45
N ILE A 34 22.68 9.19 12.82
CA ILE A 34 23.07 8.77 11.48
C ILE A 34 21.91 9.13 10.56
N ILE A 35 22.14 10.07 9.65
CA ILE A 35 21.14 10.54 8.69
C ILE A 35 21.44 9.99 7.30
N LEU A 36 20.41 9.54 6.60
CA LEU A 36 20.56 9.01 5.24
C LEU A 36 19.41 9.40 4.31
N GLY A 37 19.73 9.46 3.03
CA GLY A 37 18.75 9.65 1.96
C GLY A 37 19.40 9.88 0.59
N ARG A 38 18.55 9.84 -0.45
CA ARG A 38 18.97 9.89 -1.86
C ARG A 38 19.60 11.20 -2.29
N ARG A 39 19.03 12.32 -1.83
CA ARG A 39 19.45 13.67 -2.24
C ARG A 39 20.54 14.17 -1.30
N LYS A 40 21.70 14.53 -1.85
CA LYS A 40 22.86 14.96 -1.09
C LYS A 40 22.66 16.34 -0.48
N GLU A 41 22.15 17.29 -1.26
CA GLU A 41 22.08 18.70 -0.88
C GLU A 41 21.21 18.93 0.37
N PRO A 42 19.95 18.45 0.43
CA PRO A 42 19.12 18.63 1.63
C PRO A 42 19.69 17.90 2.85
N LEU A 43 20.39 16.78 2.64
CA LEU A 43 20.97 16.00 3.72
C LEU A 43 22.19 16.70 4.34
N VAL A 44 23.03 17.34 3.53
CA VAL A 44 24.14 18.17 3.99
C VAL A 44 23.62 19.41 4.72
N GLU A 45 22.58 20.06 4.21
CA GLU A 45 21.94 21.18 4.91
C GLU A 45 21.36 20.76 6.27
N ALA A 46 20.67 19.61 6.32
CA ALA A 46 20.16 19.06 7.57
C ALA A 46 21.31 18.80 8.57
N ALA A 47 22.42 18.20 8.14
CA ALA A 47 23.56 17.94 9.01
C ALA A 47 24.15 19.21 9.63
N LYS A 48 24.35 20.27 8.82
CA LYS A 48 24.85 21.56 9.31
C LYS A 48 23.96 22.12 10.43
N GLY A 49 22.64 22.15 10.20
CA GLY A 49 21.70 22.61 11.21
C GLY A 49 21.71 21.75 12.49
N LEU A 50 21.91 20.43 12.35
CA LEU A 50 22.04 19.53 13.51
C LEU A 50 23.34 19.79 14.28
N GLU A 51 24.47 20.00 13.59
CA GLU A 51 25.76 20.34 14.21
C GLU A 51 25.72 21.69 14.95
N GLU A 52 25.05 22.69 14.39
CA GLU A 52 24.80 23.97 15.06
C GLU A 52 24.03 23.79 16.38
N ILE A 53 22.96 23.00 16.37
CA ILE A 53 22.16 22.69 17.56
C ILE A 53 22.99 21.94 18.61
N ILE A 54 23.82 20.98 18.19
CA ILE A 54 24.72 20.24 19.08
C ILE A 54 25.70 21.20 19.77
N SER A 55 26.31 22.11 19.00
CA SER A 55 27.27 23.08 19.52
C SER A 55 26.60 24.09 20.47
N GLN A 56 25.42 24.60 20.12
CA GLN A 56 24.69 25.58 20.93
C GLN A 56 24.22 24.98 22.26
N ASN A 57 23.74 23.73 22.24
CA ASN A 57 23.21 23.05 23.43
C ASN A 57 24.28 22.24 24.19
N ASN A 58 25.53 22.22 23.70
CA ASN A 58 26.65 21.47 24.25
C ASN A 58 26.29 20.01 24.59
N THR A 59 25.61 19.32 23.67
CA THR A 59 25.05 17.98 23.95
C THR A 59 26.07 16.86 23.81
N GLY A 60 27.22 17.12 23.19
CA GLY A 60 28.27 16.12 22.94
C GLY A 60 27.85 15.02 21.97
N ALA A 61 26.72 15.19 21.25
CA ALA A 61 26.31 14.30 20.16
C ALA A 61 27.14 14.54 18.89
N SER A 62 27.04 13.64 17.92
CA SER A 62 27.64 13.79 16.59
C SER A 62 26.66 13.46 15.47
N VAL A 63 26.93 13.96 14.26
CA VAL A 63 26.17 13.66 13.05
C VAL A 63 27.04 12.85 12.08
N LYS A 64 26.51 11.73 11.57
CA LYS A 64 27.11 10.97 10.45
C LYS A 64 26.12 10.92 9.29
N ILE A 65 26.61 11.05 8.05
CA ILE A 65 25.78 11.19 6.86
C ILE A 65 26.04 10.04 5.88
N PHE A 66 24.98 9.47 5.32
CA PHE A 66 25.03 8.60 4.13
C PHE A 66 24.13 9.17 3.01
N ALA A 67 24.74 9.96 2.12
CA ALA A 67 24.07 10.52 0.95
C ALA A 67 24.03 9.52 -0.20
N GLY A 68 22.99 9.60 -1.05
CA GLY A 68 22.82 8.72 -2.21
C GLY A 68 22.23 7.35 -1.89
N VAL A 69 21.94 7.05 -0.62
CA VAL A 69 21.34 5.77 -0.21
C VAL A 69 19.83 5.81 -0.47
N ASP A 70 19.38 4.97 -1.41
CA ASP A 70 17.96 4.63 -1.58
C ASP A 70 17.63 3.42 -0.71
N VAL A 71 16.55 3.51 0.06
CA VAL A 71 16.08 2.39 0.90
C VAL A 71 15.58 1.21 0.07
N ALA A 72 15.19 1.44 -1.18
CA ALA A 72 14.82 0.37 -2.10
C ALA A 72 16.04 -0.37 -2.68
N ASP A 73 17.24 0.20 -2.65
CA ASP A 73 18.46 -0.39 -3.19
C ASP A 73 19.11 -1.34 -2.17
N GLU A 74 19.16 -2.62 -2.51
CA GLU A 74 19.74 -3.67 -1.67
C GLU A 74 21.22 -3.44 -1.36
N LEU A 75 22.02 -3.12 -2.38
CA LEU A 75 23.47 -3.02 -2.27
C LEU A 75 23.86 -1.76 -1.51
N ALA A 76 23.20 -0.63 -1.78
CA ALA A 76 23.45 0.61 -1.07
C ALA A 76 23.14 0.46 0.43
N MET A 77 22.01 -0.15 0.78
CA MET A 77 21.64 -0.39 2.17
C MET A 77 22.59 -1.38 2.86
N THR A 78 22.94 -2.48 2.19
CA THR A 78 23.86 -3.49 2.73
C THR A 78 25.25 -2.91 2.96
N GLY A 79 25.79 -2.18 1.97
CA GLY A 79 27.10 -1.53 2.05
C GLY A 79 27.17 -0.47 3.15
N MET A 80 26.10 0.31 3.34
CA MET A 80 26.00 1.27 4.45
C MET A 80 26.10 0.55 5.81
N PHE A 81 25.29 -0.48 6.05
CA PHE A 81 25.33 -1.20 7.33
C PHE A 81 26.62 -2.00 7.55
N ASP A 82 27.21 -2.54 6.49
CA ASP A 82 28.53 -3.19 6.58
C ASP A 82 29.63 -2.19 6.94
N SER A 83 29.58 -0.95 6.44
CA SER A 83 30.50 0.11 6.85
C SER A 83 30.37 0.43 8.35
N LEU A 84 29.14 0.56 8.86
CA LEU A 84 28.89 0.81 10.29
C LEU A 84 29.41 -0.33 11.16
N ARG A 85 29.20 -1.58 10.74
CA ARG A 85 29.71 -2.77 11.43
C ARG A 85 31.25 -2.75 11.46
N ASN A 86 31.89 -2.47 10.34
CA ASN A 86 33.36 -2.44 10.23
C ASN A 86 33.97 -1.31 11.08
N GLU A 87 33.24 -0.21 11.25
CA GLU A 87 33.61 0.89 12.16
C GLU A 87 33.28 0.61 13.64
N ASN A 88 32.72 -0.58 13.96
CA ASN A 88 32.24 -0.95 15.30
C ASN A 88 31.18 0.00 15.88
N ILE A 89 30.41 0.69 15.01
CA ILE A 89 29.31 1.55 15.42
C ILE A 89 28.10 0.69 15.77
N ASN A 90 27.54 0.91 16.96
CA ASN A 90 26.31 0.27 17.37
C ASN A 90 25.15 1.25 17.35
N VAL A 91 24.02 0.85 16.78
CA VAL A 91 22.81 1.68 16.67
C VAL A 91 21.82 1.25 17.75
N ASP A 92 21.33 2.20 18.54
CA ASP A 92 20.30 1.96 19.56
C ASP A 92 18.89 2.08 18.97
N TYR A 93 18.69 3.01 18.04
CA TYR A 93 17.38 3.31 17.48
C TYR A 93 17.42 3.33 15.94
N VAL A 94 16.52 2.59 15.31
CA VAL A 94 16.32 2.62 13.85
C VAL A 94 14.95 3.19 13.58
N ILE A 95 14.91 4.31 12.86
CA ILE A 95 13.67 4.99 12.49
C ILE A 95 13.42 4.80 11.00
N ASN A 96 12.51 3.89 10.67
CA ASN A 96 12.04 3.64 9.31
C ASN A 96 11.00 4.71 8.92
N ASN A 97 11.49 5.87 8.46
CA ASN A 97 10.71 7.05 8.11
C ASN A 97 10.66 7.33 6.59
N ALA A 98 11.63 6.84 5.81
CA ALA A 98 11.69 7.10 4.38
C ALA A 98 10.40 6.69 3.66
N GLY A 99 9.97 7.51 2.69
CA GLY A 99 8.79 7.21 1.89
C GLY A 99 8.47 8.29 0.86
N VAL A 100 7.77 7.90 -0.21
CA VAL A 100 7.30 8.76 -1.31
C VAL A 100 5.77 8.80 -1.38
N SER A 101 5.17 9.71 -2.17
CA SER A 101 3.71 9.73 -2.34
C SER A 101 3.20 8.45 -3.01
N GLY A 102 4.01 7.84 -3.86
CA GLY A 102 3.54 6.89 -4.87
C GLY A 102 2.73 7.62 -5.95
N PRO A 103 2.13 6.85 -6.89
CA PRO A 103 1.17 7.42 -7.83
C PRO A 103 -0.02 7.99 -7.06
N VAL A 104 -0.55 9.10 -7.56
CA VAL A 104 -1.76 9.75 -7.04
C VAL A 104 -2.78 9.78 -8.17
N THR A 105 -3.37 8.62 -8.47
CA THR A 105 -4.37 8.42 -9.53
C THR A 105 -5.27 7.24 -9.18
N CYS A 106 -6.43 7.08 -9.84
CA CYS A 106 -7.27 5.90 -9.68
C CYS A 106 -6.47 4.62 -9.93
N PHE A 107 -6.73 3.56 -9.17
CA PHE A 107 -6.07 2.27 -9.32
C PHE A 107 -6.17 1.72 -10.74
N ALA A 108 -7.32 1.89 -11.40
CA ALA A 108 -7.51 1.51 -12.80
C ALA A 108 -6.52 2.18 -13.78
N ASN A 109 -5.99 3.35 -13.44
CA ASN A 109 -5.07 4.15 -14.26
C ASN A 109 -3.64 4.19 -13.69
N ALA A 110 -3.41 3.61 -12.51
CA ALA A 110 -2.09 3.65 -11.86
C ALA A 110 -1.08 2.77 -12.61
N PRO A 111 0.11 3.28 -12.99
CA PRO A 111 1.15 2.43 -13.57
C PRO A 111 1.56 1.32 -12.60
N LEU A 112 1.57 0.07 -13.06
CA LEU A 112 1.93 -1.06 -12.20
C LEU A 112 3.39 -0.99 -11.74
N ASP A 113 4.30 -0.45 -12.54
CA ASP A 113 5.70 -0.25 -12.12
C ASP A 113 5.83 0.78 -10.99
N GLU A 114 5.00 1.83 -11.00
CA GLU A 114 4.92 2.77 -9.87
C GLU A 114 4.26 2.13 -8.64
N PHE A 115 3.34 1.19 -8.82
CA PHE A 115 2.84 0.34 -7.73
C PHE A 115 4.00 -0.47 -7.13
N LYS A 116 4.75 -1.22 -7.96
CA LYS A 116 5.91 -2.04 -7.52
C LYS A 116 6.94 -1.17 -6.80
N SER A 117 7.28 -0.01 -7.38
CA SER A 117 8.21 0.96 -6.79
C SER A 117 7.74 1.47 -5.43
N THR A 118 6.43 1.74 -5.27
CA THR A 118 5.86 2.18 -3.99
C THR A 118 5.98 1.09 -2.92
N ILE A 119 5.72 -0.18 -3.25
CA ILE A 119 5.96 -1.32 -2.34
C ILE A 119 7.46 -1.42 -2.01
N GLY A 120 8.33 -1.32 -3.02
CA GLY A 120 9.78 -1.37 -2.87
C GLY A 120 10.34 -0.33 -1.89
N ILE A 121 9.90 0.91 -2.01
CA ILE A 121 10.37 2.01 -1.15
C ILE A 121 9.81 1.88 0.27
N HIS A 122 8.49 1.73 0.40
CA HIS A 122 7.86 1.80 1.71
C HIS A 122 8.03 0.52 2.49
N LEU A 123 7.66 -0.63 1.91
CA LEU A 123 7.63 -1.90 2.60
C LEU A 123 8.99 -2.59 2.54
N THR A 124 9.51 -2.82 1.34
CA THR A 124 10.75 -3.58 1.12
C THR A 124 11.97 -2.86 1.69
N GLY A 125 12.03 -1.52 1.57
CA GLY A 125 13.05 -0.70 2.21
C GLY A 125 12.97 -0.70 3.74
N THR A 126 11.77 -0.69 4.33
CA THR A 126 11.58 -0.83 5.78
C THR A 126 12.04 -2.19 6.28
N PHE A 127 11.64 -3.27 5.58
CA PHE A 127 12.04 -4.63 5.90
C PHE A 127 13.56 -4.79 5.84
N TRP A 128 14.16 -4.46 4.70
CA TRP A 128 15.58 -4.67 4.48
C TRP A 128 16.44 -3.76 5.36
N GLY A 129 16.04 -2.50 5.56
CA GLY A 129 16.69 -1.62 6.52
C GLY A 129 16.69 -2.17 7.94
N SER A 130 15.57 -2.78 8.37
CA SER A 130 15.45 -3.40 9.68
C SER A 130 16.34 -4.66 9.80
N VAL A 131 16.33 -5.53 8.80
CA VAL A 131 17.18 -6.74 8.75
C VAL A 131 18.67 -6.38 8.78
N GLN A 132 19.09 -5.43 7.95
CA GLN A 132 20.48 -5.01 7.89
C GLN A 132 20.92 -4.31 9.19
N ALA A 133 20.02 -3.58 9.85
CA ALA A 133 20.32 -2.97 11.14
C ALA A 133 20.64 -3.99 12.25
N LEU A 134 20.12 -5.22 12.17
CA LEU A 134 20.44 -6.26 13.15
C LEU A 134 21.94 -6.59 13.22
N LYS A 135 22.72 -6.25 12.18
CA LYS A 135 24.19 -6.37 12.17
C LYS A 135 24.89 -5.43 13.16
N VAL A 136 24.24 -4.33 13.52
CA VAL A 136 24.81 -3.23 14.31
C VAL A 136 23.96 -2.85 15.51
N MET A 137 22.84 -3.54 15.76
CA MET A 137 22.00 -3.33 16.94
C MET A 137 22.40 -4.26 18.08
N LYS A 138 22.23 -3.78 19.31
CA LYS A 138 22.46 -4.53 20.55
C LYS A 138 21.15 -4.83 21.28
N GLU A 139 21.24 -5.68 22.31
CA GLU A 139 20.15 -5.88 23.28
C GLU A 139 19.60 -4.54 23.76
N GLY A 140 18.27 -4.43 23.77
CA GLY A 140 17.57 -3.20 24.13
C GLY A 140 17.41 -2.21 22.98
N GLY A 141 17.89 -2.48 21.77
CA GLY A 141 17.65 -1.61 20.61
C GLY A 141 16.16 -1.51 20.26
N LYS A 142 15.74 -0.41 19.61
CA LYS A 142 14.36 -0.23 19.11
C LYS A 142 14.31 0.08 17.63
N ILE A 143 13.38 -0.56 16.95
CA ILE A 143 13.00 -0.28 15.56
C ILE A 143 11.64 0.40 15.59
N ILE A 144 11.61 1.68 15.23
CA ILE A 144 10.38 2.48 15.12
C ILE A 144 10.02 2.65 13.66
N THR A 145 8.84 2.19 13.28
CA THR A 145 8.34 2.29 11.90
C THR A 145 7.29 3.38 11.79
N ILE A 146 7.55 4.40 10.97
CA ILE A 146 6.59 5.45 10.68
C ILE A 146 5.67 4.98 9.55
N SER A 147 4.40 4.77 9.87
CA SER A 147 3.36 4.36 8.92
C SER A 147 2.38 5.51 8.70
N THR A 148 1.06 5.30 8.83
CA THR A 148 0.06 6.34 8.59
C THR A 148 -1.30 5.97 9.18
N PHE A 149 -2.03 6.96 9.67
CA PHE A 149 -3.40 6.79 10.18
C PHE A 149 -4.40 6.29 9.12
N PHE A 150 -4.10 6.43 7.82
CA PHE A 150 -4.91 5.87 6.73
C PHE A 150 -4.87 4.34 6.65
N THR A 151 -4.18 3.68 7.56
CA THR A 151 -4.10 2.22 7.64
C THR A 151 -4.40 1.76 9.05
N GLU A 152 -4.69 0.47 9.15
CA GLU A 152 -5.31 -0.14 10.31
C GLU A 152 -4.41 -0.22 11.54
N GLU A 153 -4.79 0.47 12.61
CA GLU A 153 -4.43 0.15 14.00
C GLU A 153 -5.50 -0.71 14.70
N ARG A 154 -6.76 -0.70 14.22
CA ARG A 154 -7.90 -1.43 14.80
C ARG A 154 -8.39 -2.55 13.87
N PRO A 155 -8.46 -3.82 14.30
CA PRO A 155 -8.65 -5.00 13.43
C PRO A 155 -9.87 -5.08 12.49
N LEU A 156 -10.85 -4.17 12.59
CA LEU A 156 -12.08 -4.19 11.77
C LEU A 156 -12.34 -2.87 11.02
N GLU A 157 -11.48 -1.86 11.23
CA GLU A 157 -11.65 -0.53 10.67
C GLU A 157 -10.66 -0.30 9.54
N GLN A 158 -11.13 0.27 8.43
CA GLN A 158 -10.28 0.64 7.31
C GLN A 158 -10.61 2.06 6.87
N ARG A 159 -9.58 2.87 6.62
CA ARG A 159 -9.72 4.25 6.18
C ARG A 159 -9.31 4.35 4.71
N PRO A 160 -10.25 4.15 3.76
CA PRO A 160 -9.90 4.19 2.35
C PRO A 160 -9.29 5.55 2.00
N TYR A 161 -8.22 5.53 1.21
CA TYR A 161 -7.52 6.73 0.81
C TYR A 161 -7.44 6.79 -0.71
N ARG A 162 -8.52 7.30 -1.31
CA ARG A 162 -8.68 7.38 -2.77
C ARG A 162 -7.42 7.93 -3.44
N PHE A 163 -7.08 7.30 -4.56
CA PHE A 163 -5.93 7.54 -5.42
C PHE A 163 -4.59 7.13 -4.81
N ARG A 164 -4.59 6.42 -3.68
CA ARG A 164 -3.39 6.06 -2.91
C ARG A 164 -3.34 4.56 -2.59
N SER A 165 -3.95 3.72 -3.42
CA SER A 165 -4.02 2.27 -3.19
C SER A 165 -2.65 1.58 -3.02
N PRO A 166 -1.56 1.92 -3.75
CA PRO A 166 -0.26 1.27 -3.50
C PRO A 166 0.38 1.74 -2.18
N TYR A 167 0.16 3.01 -1.82
CA TYR A 167 0.65 3.59 -0.57
C TYR A 167 -0.03 2.96 0.64
N THR A 168 -1.36 2.84 0.61
CA THR A 168 -2.11 2.23 1.72
C THR A 168 -1.82 0.73 1.85
N ALA A 169 -1.63 0.02 0.73
CA ALA A 169 -1.16 -1.37 0.74
C ALA A 169 0.19 -1.52 1.46
N ALA A 170 1.20 -0.73 1.07
CA ALA A 170 2.53 -0.80 1.68
C ALA A 170 2.50 -0.44 3.17
N GLN A 171 1.73 0.57 3.56
CA GLN A 171 1.67 1.05 4.94
C GLN A 171 0.90 0.08 5.85
N GLY A 172 -0.15 -0.57 5.35
CA GLY A 172 -0.86 -1.63 6.07
C GLY A 172 0.03 -2.84 6.33
N ALA A 173 0.84 -3.21 5.34
CA ALA A 173 1.86 -4.25 5.50
C ALA A 173 2.93 -3.87 6.54
N LYS A 174 3.38 -2.61 6.55
CA LYS A 174 4.38 -2.13 7.54
C LYS A 174 3.90 -2.23 8.98
N ASN A 175 2.61 -1.94 9.23
CA ASN A 175 2.03 -2.07 10.57
C ASN A 175 2.19 -3.51 11.07
N ARG A 176 1.77 -4.47 10.24
CA ARG A 176 1.84 -5.91 10.55
C ARG A 176 3.27 -6.45 10.54
N LEU A 177 4.17 -5.88 9.72
CA LEU A 177 5.59 -6.20 9.74
C LEU A 177 6.24 -5.84 11.08
N SER A 178 5.89 -4.69 11.67
CA SER A 178 6.39 -4.33 13.01
C SER A 178 5.92 -5.31 14.09
N GLU A 179 4.67 -5.76 14.00
CA GLU A 179 4.14 -6.81 14.88
C GLU A 179 4.90 -8.12 14.67
N ALA A 180 5.10 -8.59 13.43
CA ALA A 180 5.86 -9.80 13.12
C ALA A 180 7.31 -9.74 13.64
N MET A 181 8.01 -8.62 13.42
CA MET A 181 9.36 -8.43 13.94
C MET A 181 9.41 -8.46 15.47
N SER A 182 8.38 -8.00 16.17
CA SER A 182 8.36 -8.07 17.65
C SER A 182 8.39 -9.50 18.17
N TRP A 183 7.73 -10.43 17.48
CA TRP A 183 7.79 -11.87 17.78
C TRP A 183 9.17 -12.43 17.45
N GLU A 184 9.69 -12.12 16.27
CA GLU A 184 10.93 -12.71 15.75
C GLU A 184 12.21 -12.21 16.44
N LEU A 185 12.18 -11.01 17.01
CA LEU A 185 13.33 -10.34 17.63
C LEU A 185 13.35 -10.43 19.16
N THR A 186 12.42 -11.18 19.75
CA THR A 186 12.33 -11.37 21.21
C THR A 186 13.62 -11.98 21.79
N ASP A 187 14.23 -12.94 21.10
CA ASP A 187 15.50 -13.59 21.48
C ASP A 187 16.70 -12.63 21.44
N LYS A 188 16.68 -11.67 20.51
CA LYS A 188 17.65 -10.58 20.42
C LYS A 188 17.37 -9.43 21.39
N LYS A 189 16.24 -9.47 22.10
CA LYS A 189 15.74 -8.41 22.99
C LYS A 189 15.70 -7.04 22.31
N ILE A 190 15.32 -7.03 21.04
CA ILE A 190 15.09 -5.81 20.25
C ILE A 190 13.59 -5.59 20.17
N ILE A 191 13.18 -4.34 20.37
CA ILE A 191 11.78 -3.93 20.36
C ILE A 191 11.41 -3.42 18.97
N SER A 192 10.22 -3.79 18.49
CA SER A 192 9.65 -3.26 17.24
C SER A 192 8.30 -2.60 17.52
N ILE A 193 8.16 -1.34 17.11
CA ILE A 193 6.93 -0.56 17.28
C ILE A 193 6.63 0.18 15.98
N ALA A 194 5.37 0.22 15.57
CA ALA A 194 4.90 1.09 14.50
C ALA A 194 4.12 2.27 15.08
N THR A 195 4.12 3.39 14.38
CA THR A 195 3.26 4.53 14.70
C THR A 195 2.53 5.05 13.47
N ASN A 196 1.27 5.42 13.66
CA ASN A 196 0.37 5.90 12.62
C ASN A 196 0.12 7.40 12.79
N PRO A 197 1.02 8.29 12.33
CA PRO A 197 0.77 9.72 12.38
C PRO A 197 -0.42 10.11 11.51
N GLY A 198 -1.17 11.11 11.99
CA GLY A 198 -2.22 11.81 11.25
C GLY A 198 -1.68 12.66 10.08
N PRO A 199 -2.51 13.49 9.45
CA PRO A 199 -2.03 14.49 8.49
C PRO A 199 -1.02 15.44 9.14
N VAL A 200 0.16 15.58 8.52
CA VAL A 200 1.27 16.42 9.02
C VAL A 200 1.45 17.62 8.11
N HIS A 201 1.52 18.81 8.71
CA HIS A 201 1.79 20.05 7.99
C HIS A 201 3.14 19.95 7.26
N SER A 202 3.09 19.94 5.92
CA SER A 202 4.27 19.79 5.07
C SER A 202 3.99 20.25 3.63
N ASP A 203 5.02 20.79 2.99
CA ASP A 203 4.99 21.12 1.55
C ASP A 203 4.52 19.94 0.70
N ARG A 204 4.87 18.71 1.08
CA ARG A 204 4.46 17.51 0.37
C ARG A 204 2.94 17.35 0.31
N ILE A 205 2.22 17.63 1.40
CA ILE A 205 0.75 17.53 1.38
C ILE A 205 0.16 18.64 0.52
N TYR A 206 0.61 19.88 0.72
CA TYR A 206 0.00 21.08 0.10
C TYR A 206 0.38 21.27 -1.37
N LYS A 207 1.63 21.00 -1.75
CA LYS A 207 2.14 21.22 -3.11
C LYS A 207 2.11 19.96 -3.97
N THR A 208 1.89 18.77 -3.40
CA THR A 208 1.94 17.51 -4.17
C THR A 208 0.70 16.65 -4.01
N VAL A 209 0.37 16.21 -2.79
CA VAL A 209 -0.66 15.16 -2.62
C VAL A 209 -2.06 15.69 -2.93
N TYR A 210 -2.49 16.79 -2.30
CA TYR A 210 -3.83 17.32 -2.54
C TYR A 210 -4.02 17.88 -3.94
N PRO A 211 -3.06 18.63 -4.52
CA PRO A 211 -3.17 19.07 -5.90
C PRO A 211 -3.24 17.92 -6.92
N LYS A 212 -2.41 16.88 -6.77
CA LYS A 212 -2.48 15.70 -7.66
C LYS A 212 -3.81 14.96 -7.53
N ALA A 213 -4.34 14.81 -6.32
CA ALA A 213 -5.65 14.21 -6.11
C ALA A 213 -6.77 15.06 -6.74
N ALA A 214 -6.69 16.38 -6.63
CA ALA A 214 -7.62 17.31 -7.28
C ALA A 214 -7.54 17.24 -8.82
N ALA A 215 -6.33 17.15 -9.37
CA ALA A 215 -6.12 16.94 -10.81
C ALA A 215 -6.71 15.62 -11.29
N GLU A 216 -6.52 14.53 -10.52
CA GLU A 216 -7.15 13.24 -10.83
C GLU A 216 -8.68 13.33 -10.78
N PHE A 217 -9.26 14.08 -9.84
CA PHE A 217 -10.70 14.33 -9.84
C PHE A 217 -11.16 15.02 -11.12
N MET A 218 -10.43 16.03 -11.61
CA MET A 218 -10.75 16.70 -12.88
C MET A 218 -10.63 15.76 -14.07
N ARG A 219 -9.64 14.87 -14.07
CA ARG A 219 -9.48 13.83 -15.09
C ARG A 219 -10.71 12.91 -15.14
N VAL A 220 -11.19 12.49 -13.98
CA VAL A 220 -12.33 11.56 -13.88
C VAL A 220 -13.67 12.24 -14.18
N SER A 221 -13.91 13.43 -13.64
CA SER A 221 -15.19 14.13 -13.82
C SER A 221 -15.33 14.79 -15.20
N GLY A 222 -14.23 14.93 -15.94
CA GLY A 222 -14.13 15.82 -17.08
C GLY A 222 -13.93 17.28 -16.65
N PHE A 223 -13.35 18.08 -17.55
CA PHE A 223 -13.13 19.51 -17.34
C PHE A 223 -13.29 20.27 -18.66
N GLU A 224 -14.28 21.16 -18.72
CA GLU A 224 -14.62 21.96 -19.91
C GLU A 224 -14.66 21.11 -21.20
N ASP A 225 -13.94 21.48 -22.24
CA ASP A 225 -13.85 20.77 -23.52
C ASP A 225 -12.65 19.80 -23.61
N LEU A 226 -11.92 19.60 -22.51
CA LEU A 226 -10.80 18.67 -22.46
C LEU A 226 -11.28 17.23 -22.26
N ILE A 227 -10.73 16.30 -23.04
CA ILE A 227 -10.86 14.87 -22.76
C ILE A 227 -9.94 14.45 -21.60
N PRO A 228 -10.21 13.33 -20.90
CA PRO A 228 -9.43 12.93 -19.72
C PRO A 228 -7.91 12.87 -19.94
N THR A 229 -7.45 12.37 -21.09
CA THR A 229 -6.01 12.32 -21.42
C THR A 229 -5.39 13.71 -21.60
N GLU A 230 -6.15 14.67 -22.10
CA GLU A 230 -5.73 16.08 -22.19
C GLU A 230 -5.68 16.73 -20.81
N VAL A 231 -6.67 16.47 -19.94
CA VAL A 231 -6.64 16.94 -18.54
C VAL A 231 -5.41 16.41 -17.82
N SER A 232 -5.08 15.13 -18.00
CA SER A 232 -3.89 14.51 -17.40
C SER A 232 -2.60 15.19 -17.88
N THR A 233 -2.45 15.37 -19.19
CA THR A 233 -1.26 15.97 -19.79
C THR A 233 -1.11 17.44 -19.40
N ALA A 234 -2.20 18.21 -19.43
CA ALA A 234 -2.22 19.59 -18.96
C ALA A 234 -1.84 19.67 -17.48
N SER A 235 -2.42 18.83 -16.62
CA SER A 235 -2.13 18.83 -15.19
C SER A 235 -0.65 18.57 -14.88
N GLN A 236 0.04 17.75 -15.67
CA GLN A 236 1.48 17.52 -15.50
C GLN A 236 2.32 18.79 -15.72
N GLU A 237 1.94 19.64 -16.68
CA GLU A 237 2.60 20.92 -16.94
C GLU A 237 2.20 22.00 -15.92
N LEU A 238 0.95 21.96 -15.44
CA LEU A 238 0.36 23.03 -14.64
C LEU A 238 0.61 22.88 -13.12
N LEU A 239 0.64 21.67 -12.59
CA LEU A 239 0.84 21.43 -11.15
C LEU A 239 2.14 22.04 -10.59
N PRO A 240 3.29 22.02 -11.30
CA PRO A 240 4.50 22.69 -10.84
C PRO A 240 4.38 24.21 -10.69
N LEU A 241 3.37 24.84 -11.31
CA LEU A 241 3.13 26.29 -11.22
C LEU A 241 2.38 26.68 -9.94
N LEU A 242 1.80 25.72 -9.21
CA LEU A 242 1.04 26.02 -7.99
C LEU A 242 1.92 26.62 -6.90
N GLY A 243 1.55 27.82 -6.45
CA GLY A 243 2.25 28.56 -5.40
C GLY A 243 3.45 29.37 -5.88
N GLU A 244 3.68 29.45 -7.20
CA GLU A 244 4.61 30.38 -7.82
C GLU A 244 4.02 31.79 -7.94
N ASP A 245 4.84 32.78 -8.30
CA ASP A 245 4.38 34.16 -8.53
C ASP A 245 3.41 34.25 -9.72
N GLU A 246 2.44 35.18 -9.68
CA GLU A 246 1.40 35.32 -10.71
C GLU A 246 1.95 35.44 -12.13
N ASN A 247 3.08 36.12 -12.32
CA ASN A 247 3.70 36.28 -13.64
C ASN A 247 4.27 34.94 -14.13
N ILE A 248 4.92 34.16 -13.25
CA ILE A 248 5.45 32.83 -13.57
C ILE A 248 4.31 31.88 -13.93
N ILE A 249 3.20 31.94 -13.18
CA ILE A 249 2.00 31.16 -13.45
C ILE A 249 1.45 31.48 -14.85
N LYS A 250 1.24 32.77 -15.16
CA LYS A 250 0.69 33.20 -16.46
C LYS A 250 1.58 32.77 -17.63
N GLU A 251 2.89 32.99 -17.54
CA GLU A 251 3.84 32.59 -18.57
C GLU A 251 3.91 31.06 -18.72
N GLY A 252 3.93 30.34 -17.60
CA GLY A 252 3.93 28.87 -17.57
C GLY A 252 2.70 28.26 -18.23
N ILE A 253 1.51 28.80 -17.93
CA ILE A 253 0.24 28.37 -18.56
C ILE A 253 0.27 28.61 -20.06
N ALA A 254 0.67 29.81 -20.50
CA ALA A 254 0.74 30.15 -21.93
C ALA A 254 1.70 29.21 -22.68
N LYS A 255 2.85 28.90 -22.06
CA LYS A 255 3.82 27.94 -22.61
C LYS A 255 3.24 26.53 -22.71
N ALA A 256 2.54 26.07 -21.67
CA ALA A 256 1.87 24.77 -21.67
C ALA A 256 0.77 24.69 -22.75
N ALA A 257 -0.05 25.73 -22.89
CA ALA A 257 -1.08 25.82 -23.92
C ALA A 257 -0.49 25.79 -25.33
N ALA A 258 0.56 26.58 -25.60
CA ALA A 258 1.24 26.56 -26.89
C ALA A 258 1.84 25.18 -27.21
N LYS A 259 2.42 24.51 -26.20
CA LYS A 259 2.97 23.15 -26.32
C LYS A 259 1.91 22.09 -26.62
N LEU A 260 0.73 22.21 -26.01
CA LEU A 260 -0.32 21.18 -26.05
C LEU A 260 -1.48 21.51 -27.01
N ALA A 261 -1.37 22.60 -27.77
CA ALA A 261 -2.43 23.09 -28.64
C ALA A 261 -2.93 22.04 -29.63
N ASN A 262 -2.03 21.29 -30.28
CA ASN A 262 -2.37 20.24 -31.26
C ASN A 262 -3.46 20.67 -32.28
N GLY A 263 -3.35 21.90 -32.79
CA GLY A 263 -4.32 22.48 -33.73
C GLY A 263 -5.52 23.20 -33.10
N LYS A 264 -5.65 23.21 -31.76
CA LYS A 264 -6.59 24.05 -31.01
C LYS A 264 -6.09 25.50 -30.93
N ASP A 265 -7.02 26.42 -30.71
CA ASP A 265 -6.71 27.83 -30.47
C ASP A 265 -5.94 28.00 -29.15
N VAL A 266 -4.72 28.56 -29.24
CA VAL A 266 -3.81 28.71 -28.10
C VAL A 266 -4.39 29.67 -27.04
N SER A 267 -5.09 30.72 -27.46
CA SER A 267 -5.67 31.69 -26.55
C SER A 267 -6.79 31.06 -25.72
N LYS A 268 -7.70 30.34 -26.38
CA LYS A 268 -8.77 29.58 -25.71
C LYS A 268 -8.20 28.50 -24.80
N LEU A 269 -7.17 27.78 -25.23
CA LEU A 269 -6.54 26.74 -24.42
C LEU A 269 -5.81 27.32 -23.20
N THR A 270 -5.21 28.51 -23.34
CA THR A 270 -4.61 29.25 -22.22
C THR A 270 -5.67 29.60 -21.17
N GLU A 271 -6.84 30.07 -21.58
CA GLU A 271 -7.98 30.32 -20.69
C GLU A 271 -8.45 29.04 -20.00
N THR A 272 -8.63 27.96 -20.77
CA THR A 272 -9.05 26.64 -20.26
C THR A 272 -8.05 26.12 -19.22
N PHE A 273 -6.75 26.23 -19.47
CA PHE A 273 -5.70 25.79 -18.54
C PHE A 273 -5.61 26.67 -17.29
N THR A 274 -5.90 27.96 -17.42
CA THR A 274 -6.04 28.87 -16.27
C THR A 274 -7.19 28.44 -15.37
N ASN A 275 -8.36 28.17 -15.95
CA ASN A 275 -9.52 27.68 -15.21
C ASN A 275 -9.26 26.32 -14.56
N LEU A 276 -8.57 25.41 -15.27
CA LEU A 276 -8.20 24.09 -14.75
C LEU A 276 -7.31 24.22 -13.51
N LEU A 277 -6.25 25.03 -13.58
CA LEU A 277 -5.33 25.24 -12.46
C LEU A 277 -6.06 25.84 -11.25
N ASN A 278 -6.89 26.86 -11.46
CA ASN A 278 -7.70 27.49 -10.41
C ASN A 278 -8.66 26.48 -9.77
N LYS A 279 -9.27 25.60 -10.57
CA LYS A 279 -10.17 24.57 -10.07
C LYS A 279 -9.44 23.51 -9.24
N ILE A 280 -8.27 23.07 -9.70
CA ILE A 280 -7.40 22.15 -8.97
C ILE A 280 -7.04 22.74 -7.60
N GLN A 281 -6.60 24.00 -7.57
CA GLN A 281 -6.27 24.70 -6.34
C GLN A 281 -7.48 24.75 -5.38
N THR A 282 -8.65 25.19 -5.88
CA THR A 282 -9.88 25.28 -5.08
C THR A 282 -10.26 23.94 -4.45
N ILE A 283 -10.14 22.83 -5.20
CA ILE A 283 -10.44 21.50 -4.69
C ILE A 283 -9.41 21.05 -3.67
N ALA A 284 -8.11 21.30 -3.92
CA ALA A 284 -7.04 20.96 -2.98
C ALA A 284 -7.24 21.68 -1.63
N GLU A 285 -7.57 22.97 -1.65
CA GLU A 285 -7.89 23.77 -0.46
C GLU A 285 -9.14 23.24 0.25
N LYS A 286 -10.18 22.86 -0.50
CA LYS A 286 -11.39 22.24 0.08
C LYS A 286 -11.09 20.91 0.76
N VAL A 287 -10.26 20.06 0.16
CA VAL A 287 -9.84 18.78 0.76
C VAL A 287 -9.07 19.04 2.05
N GLN A 288 -8.16 20.01 2.05
CA GLN A 288 -7.44 20.43 3.25
C GLN A 288 -8.38 20.91 4.35
N ASN A 289 -9.31 21.82 4.03
CA ASN A 289 -10.25 22.37 5.01
C ASN A 289 -11.21 21.31 5.56
N ASN A 290 -11.70 20.40 4.72
CA ASN A 290 -12.52 19.28 5.19
C ASN A 290 -11.74 18.36 6.12
N THR A 291 -10.48 18.07 5.77
CA THR A 291 -9.61 17.23 6.61
C THR A 291 -9.33 17.88 7.95
N SER A 292 -9.12 19.20 8.00
CA SER A 292 -8.90 19.90 9.26
C SER A 292 -10.12 19.85 10.17
N HIS A 293 -11.35 19.94 9.64
CA HIS A 293 -12.58 19.80 10.42
C HIS A 293 -12.77 18.42 11.07
N MET A 294 -12.05 17.39 10.60
CA MET A 294 -12.06 16.06 11.20
C MET A 294 -11.08 15.94 12.38
N ILE A 295 -10.24 16.95 12.63
CA ILE A 295 -9.25 16.94 13.70
C ILE A 295 -9.80 17.66 14.94
N ALA A 296 -9.61 17.09 16.13
CA ALA A 296 -10.17 17.64 17.38
C ALA A 296 -9.88 19.12 17.62
N ASN A 297 -8.68 19.60 17.28
CA ASN A 297 -8.30 21.02 17.39
C ASN A 297 -8.22 21.74 16.04
N LYS A 298 -8.70 21.11 14.95
CA LYS A 298 -8.67 21.62 13.57
C LYS A 298 -7.29 21.92 12.99
N GLU A 299 -6.23 21.37 13.58
CA GLU A 299 -4.86 21.60 13.15
C GLU A 299 -4.17 20.30 12.78
N PHE A 300 -3.50 20.30 11.63
CA PHE A 300 -2.63 19.19 11.25
C PHE A 300 -1.48 19.09 12.27
N LEU A 301 -0.92 17.89 12.40
CA LEU A 301 0.24 17.70 13.26
C LEU A 301 1.42 18.51 12.74
N SER A 302 2.20 19.09 13.64
CA SER A 302 3.52 19.58 13.29
C SER A 302 4.51 18.41 13.19
N GLN A 303 5.60 18.61 12.46
CA GLN A 303 6.69 17.63 12.42
C GLN A 303 7.32 17.44 13.82
N ASP A 304 7.27 18.47 14.66
CA ASP A 304 7.73 18.47 16.05
C ASP A 304 6.89 17.52 16.94
N GLN A 305 5.56 17.53 16.78
CA GLN A 305 4.69 16.62 17.53
C GLN A 305 4.92 15.15 17.15
N VAL A 306 5.19 14.90 15.87
CA VAL A 306 5.54 13.54 15.41
C VAL A 306 6.89 13.12 15.98
N SER A 307 7.89 14.01 15.98
CA SER A 307 9.22 13.69 16.52
C SER A 307 9.21 13.46 18.04
N GLU A 308 8.46 14.25 18.82
CA GLU A 308 8.23 13.99 20.25
C GLU A 308 7.59 12.62 20.50
N SER A 309 6.61 12.24 19.69
CA SER A 309 5.98 10.92 19.77
C SER A 309 7.01 9.80 19.53
N VAL A 310 7.87 9.94 18.52
CA VAL A 310 8.94 8.98 18.22
C VAL A 310 9.94 8.87 19.37
N LEU A 311 10.36 10.00 19.96
CA LEU A 311 11.25 10.00 21.13
C LEU A 311 10.62 9.25 22.31
N ASN A 312 9.32 9.43 22.55
CA ASN A 312 8.61 8.70 23.59
C ASN A 312 8.56 7.19 23.31
N LEU A 313 8.40 6.77 22.06
CA LEU A 313 8.45 5.36 21.68
C LEU A 313 9.86 4.75 21.77
N CYS A 314 10.92 5.57 21.74
CA CYS A 314 12.30 5.14 21.98
C CYS A 314 12.68 5.09 23.46
N ASP A 315 11.85 5.59 24.37
CA ASP A 315 12.07 5.52 25.81
C ASP A 315 12.06 4.06 26.30
N ASP A 316 13.00 3.69 27.16
CA ASP A 316 13.17 2.30 27.63
C ASP A 316 11.97 1.78 28.43
N GLN A 317 11.29 2.63 29.19
CA GLN A 317 10.15 2.21 30.00
C GLN A 317 8.90 2.09 29.14
N ILE A 318 8.67 3.06 28.25
CA ILE A 318 7.51 3.07 27.35
C ILE A 318 7.62 1.94 26.32
N ALA A 319 8.79 1.78 25.67
CA ALA A 319 8.98 0.80 24.62
C ALA A 319 8.71 -0.64 25.10
N LYS A 320 9.09 -0.97 26.36
CA LYS A 320 8.89 -2.31 26.94
C LYS A 320 7.42 -2.72 27.00
N ILE A 321 6.50 -1.79 27.26
CA ILE A 321 5.07 -2.09 27.35
C ILE A 321 4.34 -1.98 26.00
N LEU A 322 5.00 -1.40 24.99
CA LEU A 322 4.44 -1.17 23.65
C LEU A 322 5.05 -2.07 22.56
N ASN A 323 5.94 -3.02 22.89
CA ASN A 323 6.54 -3.91 21.90
C ASN A 323 5.46 -4.64 21.07
N GLY A 324 5.61 -4.60 19.75
CA GLY A 324 4.66 -5.19 18.81
C GLY A 324 3.35 -4.44 18.69
N LYS A 325 3.28 -3.16 19.07
CA LYS A 325 2.08 -2.33 18.91
C LYS A 325 2.20 -1.37 17.73
N VAL A 326 1.04 -1.11 17.13
CA VAL A 326 0.81 -0.01 16.19
C VAL A 326 0.17 1.12 16.99
N VAL A 327 0.95 2.14 17.32
CA VAL A 327 0.53 3.23 18.19
C VAL A 327 -0.15 4.31 17.34
N PRO A 328 -1.43 4.64 17.60
CA PRO A 328 -2.08 5.75 16.92
C PRO A 328 -1.36 7.05 17.26
N GLY A 329 -1.11 7.86 16.24
CA GLY A 329 -0.39 9.14 16.33
C GLY A 329 -1.21 10.26 15.71
N ASP A 330 -2.53 10.23 15.86
CA ASP A 330 -3.43 11.17 15.24
C ASP A 330 -4.52 11.67 16.20
N ARG A 331 -5.25 12.70 15.77
CA ARG A 331 -6.36 13.33 16.50
C ARG A 331 -7.58 13.45 15.60
N VAL A 332 -7.73 12.52 14.66
CA VAL A 332 -8.75 12.54 13.61
C VAL A 332 -9.97 11.74 14.08
N PHE A 333 -11.13 12.40 14.16
CA PHE A 333 -12.38 11.83 14.63
C PHE A 333 -13.43 11.91 13.52
N TYR A 334 -13.73 10.77 12.90
CA TYR A 334 -14.90 10.61 12.03
C TYR A 334 -15.37 9.15 12.06
N PRO A 335 -16.65 8.88 11.77
CA PRO A 335 -17.14 7.52 11.67
C PRO A 335 -16.43 6.76 10.53
N VAL A 336 -15.71 5.69 10.90
CA VAL A 336 -15.15 4.74 9.95
C VAL A 336 -16.14 3.58 9.82
N LYS A 337 -16.53 3.23 8.59
CA LYS A 337 -17.43 2.09 8.37
C LYS A 337 -16.67 0.78 8.64
N PRO A 338 -17.33 -0.26 9.19
CA PRO A 338 -16.75 -1.58 9.20
C PRO A 338 -16.62 -2.06 7.76
N HIS A 339 -15.40 -2.41 7.38
CA HIS A 339 -15.09 -2.93 6.04
C HIS A 339 -14.76 -4.42 6.06
N ILE A 340 -14.67 -5.02 7.25
CA ILE A 340 -14.27 -6.40 7.49
C ILE A 340 -15.41 -7.16 8.17
N GLY A 341 -15.94 -8.17 7.48
CA GLY A 341 -16.94 -9.10 7.97
C GLY A 341 -16.35 -10.47 8.34
N THR A 342 -17.10 -11.27 9.10
CA THR A 342 -16.76 -12.68 9.40
C THR A 342 -17.73 -13.67 8.77
N ALA A 343 -18.79 -13.18 8.13
CA ALA A 343 -19.73 -13.96 7.37
C ALA A 343 -20.24 -13.10 6.22
N THR A 344 -20.57 -13.72 5.10
CA THR A 344 -21.27 -13.04 4.01
C THR A 344 -22.78 -13.16 4.22
N PRO A 345 -23.57 -12.14 3.82
CA PRO A 345 -25.01 -12.28 3.75
C PRO A 345 -25.41 -13.49 2.89
N GLY A 346 -26.44 -14.21 3.31
CA GLY A 346 -26.98 -15.33 2.53
C GLY A 346 -27.59 -14.85 1.21
N VAL A 347 -27.38 -15.60 0.14
CA VAL A 347 -27.97 -15.35 -1.18
C VAL A 347 -28.91 -16.48 -1.54
N HIS A 348 -30.13 -16.14 -1.99
CA HIS A 348 -31.16 -17.15 -2.26
C HIS A 348 -30.82 -18.04 -3.46
N GLN A 349 -30.20 -17.49 -4.52
CA GLN A 349 -29.55 -18.23 -5.60
C GLN A 349 -28.70 -17.28 -6.48
N PRO A 350 -27.40 -17.52 -6.69
CA PRO A 350 -26.60 -16.79 -7.68
C PRO A 350 -26.95 -17.26 -9.11
N ASP A 351 -26.97 -16.34 -10.08
CA ASP A 351 -27.15 -16.68 -11.49
C ASP A 351 -25.81 -16.61 -12.24
N PHE A 352 -25.24 -17.78 -12.51
CA PHE A 352 -24.04 -17.91 -13.34
C PHE A 352 -24.36 -18.26 -14.80
N THR A 353 -25.64 -18.35 -15.18
CA THR A 353 -26.08 -18.90 -16.47
C THR A 353 -25.45 -18.15 -17.64
N GLY A 354 -24.64 -18.86 -18.43
CA GLY A 354 -23.99 -18.30 -19.62
C GLY A 354 -22.86 -17.31 -19.32
N LYS A 355 -22.47 -17.16 -18.05
CA LYS A 355 -21.38 -16.28 -17.60
C LYS A 355 -20.10 -17.07 -17.39
N VAL A 356 -18.96 -16.39 -17.53
CA VAL A 356 -17.63 -16.96 -17.33
C VAL A 356 -17.05 -16.47 -16.00
N ILE A 357 -16.49 -17.39 -15.22
CA ILE A 357 -15.68 -17.09 -14.05
C ILE A 357 -14.24 -17.49 -14.36
N VAL A 358 -13.33 -16.51 -14.28
CA VAL A 358 -11.91 -16.75 -14.51
C VAL A 358 -11.21 -16.98 -13.18
N PHE A 359 -10.44 -18.05 -13.06
CA PHE A 359 -9.56 -18.30 -11.93
C PHE A 359 -8.11 -18.03 -12.36
N THR A 360 -7.40 -17.21 -11.59
CA THR A 360 -5.94 -17.06 -11.67
C THR A 360 -5.34 -17.69 -10.42
N ILE A 361 -4.43 -18.64 -10.59
CA ILE A 361 -4.10 -19.61 -9.55
C ILE A 361 -2.59 -19.59 -9.27
N ASP A 362 -2.18 -19.15 -8.09
CA ASP A 362 -0.81 -19.24 -7.58
C ASP A 362 -0.73 -20.25 -6.42
N ALA A 363 -1.12 -21.49 -6.72
CA ALA A 363 -1.26 -22.55 -5.73
C ALA A 363 0.10 -22.91 -5.12
N THR A 364 0.11 -23.07 -3.80
CA THR A 364 1.32 -23.42 -3.02
C THR A 364 1.33 -24.90 -2.68
N ASP A 365 0.17 -25.47 -2.34
CA ASP A 365 0.01 -26.88 -2.03
C ASP A 365 -1.28 -27.45 -2.61
N LYS A 366 -1.49 -28.76 -2.40
CA LYS A 366 -2.66 -29.48 -2.92
C LYS A 366 -4.00 -28.92 -2.44
N THR A 367 -4.07 -28.35 -1.24
CA THR A 367 -5.33 -27.81 -0.71
C THR A 367 -5.80 -26.58 -1.49
N ASP A 368 -4.86 -25.80 -2.06
CA ASP A 368 -5.20 -24.71 -2.97
C ASP A 368 -5.81 -25.24 -4.28
N ALA A 369 -5.26 -26.33 -4.83
CA ALA A 369 -5.77 -26.96 -6.03
C ALA A 369 -7.15 -27.63 -5.80
N GLU A 370 -7.35 -28.28 -4.65
CA GLU A 370 -8.65 -28.84 -4.24
C GLU A 370 -9.69 -27.73 -4.01
N ARG A 371 -9.28 -26.55 -3.53
CA ARG A 371 -10.14 -25.36 -3.44
C ARG A 371 -10.56 -24.85 -4.81
N VAL A 372 -9.62 -24.74 -5.77
CA VAL A 372 -9.95 -24.36 -7.16
C VAL A 372 -11.02 -25.31 -7.70
N GLU A 373 -10.80 -26.61 -7.56
CA GLU A 373 -11.74 -27.62 -8.03
C GLU A 373 -13.13 -27.45 -7.41
N PHE A 374 -13.20 -27.29 -6.10
CA PHE A 374 -14.46 -27.11 -5.40
C PHE A 374 -15.23 -25.87 -5.91
N LEU A 375 -14.53 -24.73 -6.03
CA LEU A 375 -15.14 -23.48 -6.48
C LEU A 375 -15.54 -23.51 -7.95
N ALA A 376 -14.70 -24.10 -8.81
CA ALA A 376 -14.98 -24.25 -10.23
C ALA A 376 -16.20 -25.17 -10.45
N ALA A 377 -16.24 -26.33 -9.78
CA ALA A 377 -17.38 -27.24 -9.83
C ALA A 377 -18.67 -26.59 -9.29
N HIS A 378 -18.56 -25.74 -8.26
CA HIS A 378 -19.69 -24.95 -7.77
C HIS A 378 -20.23 -23.98 -8.84
N VAL A 379 -19.36 -23.29 -9.57
CA VAL A 379 -19.76 -22.41 -10.68
C VAL A 379 -20.45 -23.19 -11.80
N GLU A 380 -19.86 -24.30 -12.27
CA GLU A 380 -20.41 -25.12 -13.36
C GLU A 380 -21.76 -25.76 -12.98
N LYS A 381 -21.87 -26.27 -11.74
CA LYS A 381 -23.12 -26.82 -11.19
C LYS A 381 -24.26 -25.80 -11.19
N ASN A 382 -23.94 -24.51 -11.07
CA ASN A 382 -24.91 -23.42 -11.09
C ASN A 382 -24.99 -22.72 -12.47
N GLY A 383 -24.56 -23.37 -13.55
CA GLY A 383 -24.79 -22.94 -14.93
C GLY A 383 -23.73 -22.02 -15.53
N GLY A 384 -22.63 -21.77 -14.82
CA GLY A 384 -21.50 -20.98 -15.30
C GLY A 384 -20.47 -21.77 -16.08
N LYS A 385 -19.52 -21.05 -16.69
CA LYS A 385 -18.32 -21.62 -17.32
C LYS A 385 -17.08 -21.18 -16.55
N VAL A 386 -16.06 -22.02 -16.55
CA VAL A 386 -14.81 -21.76 -15.82
C VAL A 386 -13.61 -21.74 -16.76
N ALA A 387 -12.76 -20.73 -16.62
CA ALA A 387 -11.43 -20.66 -17.25
C ALA A 387 -10.36 -20.59 -16.17
N CYS A 388 -9.36 -21.47 -16.22
CA CYS A 388 -8.28 -21.52 -15.22
C CYS A 388 -6.93 -21.09 -15.83
N PHE A 389 -6.30 -20.08 -15.24
CA PHE A 389 -4.96 -19.62 -15.59
C PHE A 389 -4.02 -19.88 -14.43
N ILE A 390 -3.13 -20.86 -14.59
CA ILE A 390 -2.27 -21.37 -13.54
C ILE A 390 -0.92 -20.64 -13.64
N SER A 391 -0.46 -20.07 -12.52
CA SER A 391 0.87 -19.46 -12.43
C SER A 391 1.92 -20.48 -12.81
N GLN A 392 2.85 -20.11 -13.69
CA GLN A 392 4.06 -20.89 -13.97
C GLN A 392 4.91 -21.17 -12.72
N SER A 393 4.73 -20.39 -11.64
CA SER A 393 5.40 -20.62 -10.35
C SER A 393 4.73 -21.70 -9.49
N THR A 394 3.52 -22.16 -9.87
CA THR A 394 2.83 -23.27 -9.21
C THR A 394 3.61 -24.58 -9.43
N PRO A 395 3.78 -25.45 -8.43
CA PRO A 395 4.41 -26.77 -8.62
C PRO A 395 3.76 -27.58 -9.76
N THR A 396 4.59 -28.23 -10.60
CA THR A 396 4.13 -28.95 -11.81
C THR A 396 3.04 -29.98 -11.52
N GLU A 397 3.15 -30.73 -10.42
CA GLU A 397 2.13 -31.71 -10.01
C GLU A 397 0.75 -31.09 -9.77
N LEU A 398 0.69 -29.84 -9.29
CA LEU A 398 -0.56 -29.12 -9.07
C LEU A 398 -1.07 -28.52 -10.38
N GLN A 399 -0.18 -28.10 -11.28
CA GLN A 399 -0.56 -27.69 -12.63
C GLN A 399 -1.27 -28.84 -13.35
N GLU A 400 -0.65 -30.02 -13.38
CA GLU A 400 -1.21 -31.24 -13.98
C GLU A 400 -2.55 -31.64 -13.34
N TYR A 401 -2.65 -31.56 -12.00
CA TYR A 401 -3.89 -31.84 -11.28
C TYR A 401 -5.05 -30.95 -11.75
N ILE A 402 -4.83 -29.64 -11.85
CA ILE A 402 -5.88 -28.69 -12.25
C ILE A 402 -6.20 -28.86 -13.74
N SER A 403 -5.18 -29.03 -14.58
CA SER A 403 -5.35 -29.22 -16.03
C SER A 403 -6.03 -30.53 -16.41
N GLY A 404 -5.93 -31.57 -15.57
CA GLY A 404 -6.69 -32.80 -15.74
C GLY A 404 -8.20 -32.65 -15.50
N LYS A 405 -8.65 -31.55 -14.85
CA LYS A 405 -10.05 -31.36 -14.45
C LYS A 405 -10.76 -30.24 -15.20
N PHE A 406 -10.06 -29.17 -15.53
CA PHE A 406 -10.66 -27.97 -16.12
C PHE A 406 -9.87 -27.47 -17.33
N HIS A 407 -10.55 -26.73 -18.22
CA HIS A 407 -9.86 -25.99 -19.28
C HIS A 407 -8.91 -24.97 -18.64
N SER A 408 -7.60 -25.20 -18.82
CA SER A 408 -6.59 -24.39 -18.17
C SER A 408 -5.36 -24.17 -19.03
N HIS A 409 -4.64 -23.09 -18.70
CA HIS A 409 -3.35 -22.75 -19.31
C HIS A 409 -2.36 -22.36 -18.23
N VAL A 410 -1.10 -22.73 -18.40
CA VAL A 410 0.00 -22.27 -17.55
C VAL A 410 0.52 -20.95 -18.13
N VAL A 411 0.60 -19.90 -17.30
CA VAL A 411 0.84 -18.52 -17.74
C VAL A 411 1.74 -17.79 -16.75
N ASP A 412 2.45 -16.75 -17.22
CA ASP A 412 3.12 -15.81 -16.32
C ASP A 412 2.13 -14.78 -15.77
N ILE A 413 1.50 -15.09 -14.64
CA ILE A 413 0.55 -14.18 -13.99
C ILE A 413 1.19 -12.90 -13.41
N LYS A 414 2.53 -12.83 -13.41
CA LYS A 414 3.28 -11.62 -13.00
C LYS A 414 3.40 -10.62 -14.15
N ASN A 415 3.23 -11.08 -15.39
CA ASN A 415 3.27 -10.25 -16.59
C ASN A 415 1.86 -9.68 -16.88
N PRO A 416 1.67 -8.35 -16.77
CA PRO A 416 0.36 -7.73 -16.99
C PRO A 416 -0.19 -7.96 -18.40
N GLU A 417 0.67 -7.97 -19.43
CA GLU A 417 0.25 -8.17 -20.83
C GLU A 417 -0.28 -9.59 -21.05
N GLU A 418 0.40 -10.57 -20.44
CA GLU A 418 -0.03 -11.97 -20.51
C GLU A 418 -1.36 -12.18 -19.79
N VAL A 419 -1.52 -11.63 -18.57
CA VAL A 419 -2.79 -11.69 -17.83
C VAL A 419 -3.93 -11.05 -18.64
N GLN A 420 -3.70 -9.88 -19.24
CA GLN A 420 -4.70 -9.22 -20.08
C GLN A 420 -5.09 -10.07 -21.29
N ARG A 421 -4.10 -10.64 -21.99
CA ARG A 421 -4.33 -11.51 -23.16
C ARG A 421 -5.23 -12.69 -22.80
N TRP A 422 -4.98 -13.34 -21.67
CA TRP A 422 -5.75 -14.50 -21.24
C TRP A 422 -7.15 -14.15 -20.78
N LEU A 423 -7.33 -13.05 -20.05
CA LEU A 423 -8.67 -12.52 -19.71
C LEU A 423 -9.50 -12.20 -20.96
N ASN A 424 -8.88 -11.55 -21.96
CA ASN A 424 -9.55 -11.26 -23.24
C ASN A 424 -9.89 -12.54 -24.00
N THR A 425 -9.01 -13.54 -23.95
CA THR A 425 -9.20 -14.85 -24.60
C THR A 425 -10.38 -15.60 -23.97
N ALA A 426 -10.49 -15.61 -22.64
CA ALA A 426 -11.64 -16.19 -21.94
C ALA A 426 -12.93 -15.48 -22.36
N SER A 427 -12.93 -14.14 -22.38
CA SER A 427 -14.10 -13.35 -22.80
C SER A 427 -14.53 -13.68 -24.24
N THR A 428 -13.57 -13.74 -25.16
CA THR A 428 -13.82 -13.98 -26.59
C THR A 428 -14.32 -15.40 -26.86
N ASN A 429 -13.71 -16.40 -26.23
CA ASN A 429 -13.95 -17.80 -26.56
C ASN A 429 -15.07 -18.44 -25.73
N MET A 430 -15.31 -17.92 -24.51
CA MET A 430 -16.22 -18.57 -23.57
C MET A 430 -17.47 -17.74 -23.27
N GLY A 431 -17.44 -16.43 -23.49
CA GLY A 431 -18.53 -15.50 -23.24
C GLY A 431 -18.19 -14.43 -22.21
N GLU A 432 -19.18 -13.65 -21.81
CA GLU A 432 -19.00 -12.53 -20.88
C GLU A 432 -18.42 -12.98 -19.53
N VAL A 433 -17.26 -12.41 -19.16
CA VAL A 433 -16.63 -12.64 -17.86
C VAL A 433 -17.38 -11.85 -16.78
N LEU A 434 -17.99 -12.57 -15.85
CA LEU A 434 -18.70 -11.99 -14.71
C LEU A 434 -17.76 -11.70 -13.54
N ALA A 435 -16.80 -12.60 -13.29
CA ALA A 435 -15.86 -12.45 -12.20
C ALA A 435 -14.47 -12.98 -12.53
N THR A 436 -13.45 -12.34 -11.93
CA THR A 436 -12.08 -12.85 -11.86
C THR A 436 -11.73 -13.17 -10.40
N ILE A 437 -11.32 -14.40 -10.14
CA ILE A 437 -10.93 -14.90 -8.82
C ILE A 437 -9.43 -15.17 -8.83
N HIS A 438 -8.69 -14.56 -7.92
CA HIS A 438 -7.27 -14.77 -7.74
C HIS A 438 -6.99 -15.54 -6.45
N ILE A 439 -6.38 -16.71 -6.59
CA ILE A 439 -5.99 -17.56 -5.45
C ILE A 439 -4.50 -17.38 -5.23
N THR A 440 -4.16 -16.76 -4.10
CA THR A 440 -2.77 -16.42 -3.75
C THR A 440 -1.99 -17.59 -3.16
N GLY A 441 -2.70 -18.63 -2.68
CA GLY A 441 -2.11 -19.76 -1.98
C GLY A 441 -1.69 -19.42 -0.54
N LYS A 442 -0.63 -20.07 -0.08
CA LYS A 442 -0.16 -19.99 1.31
C LYS A 442 1.23 -19.40 1.38
N LEU A 443 1.53 -18.76 2.50
CA LEU A 443 2.90 -18.44 2.82
C LEU A 443 3.68 -19.76 2.98
N PRO A 444 4.82 -19.97 2.29
CA PRO A 444 5.64 -21.15 2.52
C PRO A 444 6.14 -21.18 3.97
N GLU A 445 6.54 -22.36 4.45
CA GLU A 445 7.10 -22.46 5.81
C GLU A 445 8.37 -21.63 5.92
N ILE A 446 8.32 -20.60 6.77
CA ILE A 446 9.42 -19.66 7.02
C ILE A 446 9.66 -19.61 8.53
N SER A 447 10.91 -19.81 8.95
CA SER A 447 11.29 -19.68 10.36
C SER A 447 11.11 -18.24 10.85
N LYS A 448 11.80 -17.29 10.20
CA LYS A 448 11.73 -15.86 10.47
C LYS A 448 11.79 -15.08 9.16
N LEU A 449 10.91 -14.10 8.97
CA LEU A 449 11.01 -13.13 7.87
C LEU A 449 12.33 -12.38 7.95
N THR A 450 12.78 -12.04 9.16
CA THR A 450 14.03 -11.30 9.40
C THR A 450 15.31 -12.05 9.01
N GLU A 451 15.22 -13.34 8.67
CA GLU A 451 16.33 -14.17 8.19
C GLU A 451 16.29 -14.41 6.67
N LEU A 452 15.26 -13.91 5.98
CA LEU A 452 15.15 -14.04 4.53
C LEU A 452 16.22 -13.20 3.81
N THR A 453 16.67 -13.71 2.67
CA THR A 453 17.39 -12.89 1.70
C THR A 453 16.45 -11.84 1.10
N ARG A 454 17.02 -10.76 0.55
CA ARG A 454 16.25 -9.73 -0.13
C ARG A 454 15.41 -10.31 -1.27
N ALA A 455 15.99 -11.17 -2.09
CA ALA A 455 15.30 -11.82 -3.20
C ALA A 455 14.09 -12.65 -2.74
N LYS A 456 14.23 -13.44 -1.65
CA LYS A 456 13.09 -14.21 -1.10
C LYS A 456 12.00 -13.31 -0.55
N TRP A 457 12.35 -12.20 0.09
CA TRP A 457 11.36 -11.22 0.51
C TRP A 457 10.63 -10.60 -0.68
N GLU A 458 11.34 -10.24 -1.74
CA GLU A 458 10.75 -9.67 -2.96
C GLU A 458 9.81 -10.66 -3.66
N GLU A 459 10.18 -11.94 -3.74
CA GLU A 459 9.29 -13.02 -4.23
C GLU A 459 7.96 -13.05 -3.46
N LEU A 460 7.98 -12.91 -2.13
CA LEU A 460 6.77 -12.89 -1.31
C LEU A 460 5.93 -11.62 -1.55
N THR A 461 6.57 -10.44 -1.62
CA THR A 461 5.85 -9.19 -1.92
C THR A 461 5.24 -9.20 -3.31
N GLU A 462 5.92 -9.79 -4.30
CA GLU A 462 5.38 -9.98 -5.64
C GLU A 462 4.16 -10.91 -5.59
N LYS A 463 4.29 -12.10 -5.00
CA LYS A 463 3.22 -13.09 -4.91
C LYS A 463 1.97 -12.57 -4.19
N PHE A 464 2.11 -11.93 -3.03
CA PHE A 464 0.96 -11.63 -2.17
C PHE A 464 0.44 -10.19 -2.24
N ILE A 465 1.13 -9.29 -2.95
CA ILE A 465 0.72 -7.88 -3.06
C ILE A 465 0.65 -7.46 -4.52
N THR A 466 1.76 -7.60 -5.24
CA THR A 466 1.90 -7.02 -6.59
C THR A 466 1.16 -7.82 -7.66
N THR A 467 1.17 -9.15 -7.58
CA THR A 467 0.44 -10.04 -8.48
C THR A 467 -1.08 -9.91 -8.29
N PRO A 468 -1.66 -9.92 -7.07
CA PRO A 468 -3.07 -9.65 -6.87
C PRO A 468 -3.51 -8.29 -7.43
N ALA A 469 -2.69 -7.24 -7.24
CA ALA A 469 -2.94 -5.93 -7.84
C ALA A 469 -2.88 -5.98 -9.37
N THR A 470 -1.91 -6.69 -9.95
CA THR A 470 -1.80 -6.87 -11.41
C THR A 470 -3.05 -7.55 -11.96
N VAL A 471 -3.46 -8.69 -11.39
CA VAL A 471 -4.67 -9.41 -11.80
C VAL A 471 -5.91 -8.55 -11.66
N ALA A 472 -6.09 -7.86 -10.53
CA ALA A 472 -7.24 -7.00 -10.31
C ALA A 472 -7.31 -5.86 -11.33
N GLN A 473 -6.19 -5.19 -11.61
CA GLN A 473 -6.17 -4.09 -12.58
C GLN A 473 -6.44 -4.59 -14.01
N ARG A 474 -5.91 -5.76 -14.41
CA ARG A 474 -6.18 -6.35 -15.73
C ARG A 474 -7.63 -6.83 -15.85
N ALA A 475 -8.24 -7.31 -14.77
CA ALA A 475 -9.67 -7.60 -14.74
C ALA A 475 -10.51 -6.33 -14.94
N LEU A 476 -10.14 -5.20 -14.32
CA LEU A 476 -10.81 -3.91 -14.56
C LEU A 476 -10.71 -3.48 -16.02
N GLU A 477 -9.54 -3.59 -16.64
CA GLU A 477 -9.36 -3.28 -18.08
C GLU A 477 -10.14 -4.25 -18.98
N GLN A 478 -10.31 -5.51 -18.58
CA GLN A 478 -11.17 -6.44 -19.33
C GLN A 478 -12.66 -6.11 -19.18
N PHE A 479 -13.12 -5.72 -17.99
CA PHE A 479 -14.51 -5.29 -17.76
C PHE A 479 -14.82 -3.96 -18.45
N VAL A 480 -13.83 -3.06 -18.52
CA VAL A 480 -13.95 -1.72 -19.09
C VAL A 480 -12.78 -1.44 -20.03
N PRO A 481 -12.77 -2.01 -21.26
CA PRO A 481 -11.70 -1.77 -22.23
C PRO A 481 -11.54 -0.27 -22.52
N GLY A 482 -10.31 0.24 -22.40
CA GLY A 482 -10.02 1.67 -22.56
C GLY A 482 -10.43 2.54 -21.37
N GLY A 483 -10.94 1.95 -20.29
CA GLY A 483 -11.41 2.68 -19.10
C GLY A 483 -10.30 3.44 -18.37
N LYS A 484 -9.03 3.02 -18.52
CA LYS A 484 -7.88 3.78 -18.01
C LYS A 484 -7.82 5.19 -18.65
N ASP A 485 -8.08 5.24 -19.96
CA ASP A 485 -7.99 6.44 -20.80
C ASP A 485 -9.27 7.26 -20.70
N ASP A 486 -10.43 6.60 -20.65
CA ASP A 486 -11.73 7.24 -20.42
C ASP A 486 -12.45 6.64 -19.20
N PRO A 487 -12.26 7.22 -17.99
CA PRO A 487 -12.86 6.73 -16.76
C PRO A 487 -14.40 6.79 -16.75
N ARG A 488 -15.02 7.54 -17.66
CA ARG A 488 -16.49 7.61 -17.76
C ARG A 488 -17.11 6.27 -18.19
N LEU A 489 -16.33 5.42 -18.87
CA LEU A 489 -16.74 4.09 -19.29
C LEU A 489 -17.05 3.14 -18.12
N TYR A 490 -16.55 3.43 -16.92
CA TYR A 490 -16.82 2.62 -15.72
C TYR A 490 -18.23 2.76 -15.18
N LYS A 491 -18.93 3.85 -15.53
CA LYS A 491 -20.22 4.19 -14.94
C LYS A 491 -21.21 3.05 -15.13
N ASP A 492 -21.81 2.60 -14.03
CA ASP A 492 -22.82 1.53 -13.98
C ASP A 492 -22.36 0.14 -14.47
N VAL A 493 -21.10 -0.03 -14.91
CA VAL A 493 -20.55 -1.32 -15.31
C VAL A 493 -20.52 -2.28 -14.12
N LYS A 494 -20.94 -3.53 -14.36
CA LYS A 494 -20.92 -4.62 -13.37
C LYS A 494 -19.70 -5.52 -13.59
N GLY A 495 -19.23 -6.11 -12.52
CA GLY A 495 -18.13 -7.08 -12.54
C GLY A 495 -17.68 -7.41 -11.13
N ALA A 496 -17.04 -8.55 -10.96
CA ALA A 496 -16.59 -9.02 -9.66
C ALA A 496 -15.10 -9.38 -9.70
N ILE A 497 -14.35 -8.95 -8.69
CA ILE A 497 -12.98 -9.37 -8.46
C ILE A 497 -12.92 -9.98 -7.08
N MET A 498 -12.35 -11.17 -6.94
CA MET A 498 -12.14 -11.80 -5.64
C MET A 498 -10.67 -12.16 -5.47
N ILE A 499 -10.06 -11.74 -4.37
CA ILE A 499 -8.73 -12.21 -3.95
C ILE A 499 -8.96 -13.19 -2.79
N ILE A 500 -8.39 -14.39 -2.89
CA ILE A 500 -8.47 -15.42 -1.86
C ILE A 500 -7.07 -15.65 -1.30
N GLY A 501 -6.91 -15.38 0.00
CA GLY A 501 -5.70 -15.59 0.76
C GLY A 501 -4.85 -14.33 0.99
N PRO A 502 -3.61 -14.48 1.49
CA PRO A 502 -3.00 -15.77 1.85
C PRO A 502 -3.73 -16.45 3.01
N ASP A 503 -3.74 -17.77 3.04
CA ASP A 503 -4.36 -18.56 4.11
C ASP A 503 -3.61 -18.39 5.44
N LEU A 504 -4.34 -18.49 6.56
CA LEU A 504 -3.67 -18.68 7.84
C LEU A 504 -3.06 -20.08 7.93
N PRO A 505 -1.95 -20.23 8.68
CA PRO A 505 -1.41 -21.54 9.01
C PRO A 505 -2.44 -22.39 9.74
N ILE A 506 -2.41 -23.69 9.46
CA ILE A 506 -3.35 -24.68 9.99
C ILE A 506 -2.61 -25.61 10.97
N GLY A 507 -3.31 -26.08 12.00
CA GLY A 507 -2.84 -27.14 12.88
C GLY A 507 -3.07 -26.86 14.36
N ARG A 508 -2.88 -27.88 15.18
CA ARG A 508 -3.12 -27.79 16.64
C ARG A 508 -2.16 -26.85 17.39
N LYS A 509 -1.03 -26.49 16.78
CA LYS A 509 0.04 -25.69 17.40
C LYS A 509 0.53 -24.56 16.48
N VAL A 510 -0.40 -23.77 15.97
CA VAL A 510 -0.05 -22.55 15.22
C VAL A 510 0.52 -21.49 16.16
N THR A 511 1.75 -21.07 15.90
CA THR A 511 2.45 -20.07 16.71
C THR A 511 1.98 -18.64 16.41
N GLY A 512 2.19 -17.72 17.36
CA GLY A 512 1.97 -16.28 17.13
C GLY A 512 2.82 -15.73 15.98
N THR A 513 4.06 -16.20 15.88
CA THR A 513 4.99 -15.83 14.80
C THR A 513 4.44 -16.19 13.43
N GLN A 514 4.03 -17.45 13.19
CA GLN A 514 3.50 -17.87 11.88
C GLN A 514 2.26 -17.05 11.47
N ARG A 515 1.36 -16.75 12.42
CA ARG A 515 0.22 -15.86 12.15
C ARG A 515 0.66 -14.44 11.79
N ALA A 516 1.58 -13.87 12.57
CA ALA A 516 2.08 -12.52 12.34
C ALA A 516 2.76 -12.39 10.96
N GLN A 517 3.46 -13.42 10.50
CA GLN A 517 4.09 -13.45 9.17
C GLN A 517 3.06 -13.38 8.04
N VAL A 518 1.97 -14.16 8.11
CA VAL A 518 0.87 -14.09 7.14
C VAL A 518 0.15 -12.74 7.21
N GLU A 519 -0.02 -12.20 8.42
CA GLU A 519 -0.69 -10.93 8.64
C GLU A 519 0.04 -9.75 7.99
N VAL A 520 1.36 -9.84 7.73
CA VAL A 520 2.07 -8.83 6.92
C VAL A 520 1.40 -8.62 5.56
N PHE A 521 1.06 -9.71 4.89
CA PHE A 521 0.50 -9.68 3.54
C PHE A 521 -1.00 -9.44 3.55
N ARG A 522 -1.74 -10.02 4.51
CA ARG A 522 -3.16 -9.67 4.73
C ARG A 522 -3.34 -8.20 5.07
N GLY A 523 -2.43 -7.65 5.86
CA GLY A 523 -2.36 -6.23 6.21
C GLY A 523 -2.16 -5.32 4.99
N ALA A 524 -1.55 -5.82 3.91
CA ALA A 524 -1.47 -5.10 2.65
C ALA A 524 -2.82 -5.08 1.91
N LEU A 525 -3.46 -6.25 1.82
CA LEU A 525 -4.67 -6.44 1.03
C LEU A 525 -5.91 -5.75 1.64
N ARG A 526 -6.00 -5.60 2.97
CA ARG A 526 -7.13 -4.92 3.64
C ARG A 526 -7.33 -3.46 3.17
N PRO A 527 -6.37 -2.54 3.39
CA PRO A 527 -6.54 -1.15 2.98
C PRO A 527 -6.50 -0.98 1.46
N PHE A 528 -5.79 -1.87 0.74
CA PHE A 528 -5.82 -1.92 -0.72
C PHE A 528 -7.25 -2.16 -1.24
N THR A 529 -7.90 -3.23 -0.75
CA THR A 529 -9.25 -3.61 -1.18
C THR A 529 -10.26 -2.54 -0.86
N THR A 530 -10.19 -2.01 0.35
CA THR A 530 -11.10 -0.93 0.79
C THR A 530 -10.94 0.33 -0.04
N THR A 531 -9.70 0.73 -0.34
CA THR A 531 -9.41 1.92 -1.17
C THR A 531 -9.90 1.76 -2.60
N VAL A 532 -9.61 0.61 -3.25
CA VAL A 532 -10.05 0.34 -4.62
C VAL A 532 -11.58 0.34 -4.72
N ASN A 533 -12.30 -0.27 -3.77
CA ASN A 533 -13.76 -0.25 -3.79
C ASN A 533 -14.34 1.15 -3.63
N GLN A 534 -13.71 2.01 -2.83
CA GLN A 534 -14.17 3.40 -2.70
C GLN A 534 -13.94 4.20 -3.99
N GLU A 535 -12.84 3.93 -4.70
CA GLU A 535 -12.61 4.52 -6.02
C GLU A 535 -13.66 4.04 -7.04
N LEU A 536 -13.93 2.73 -7.09
CA LEU A 536 -14.93 2.16 -7.99
C LEU A 536 -16.33 2.75 -7.72
N SER A 537 -16.80 2.79 -6.48
CA SER A 537 -18.14 3.27 -6.16
C SER A 537 -18.27 4.79 -6.17
N ASP A 538 -17.37 5.50 -5.47
CA ASP A 538 -17.58 6.91 -5.15
C ASP A 538 -17.02 7.82 -6.23
N VAL A 539 -15.98 7.37 -6.94
CA VAL A 539 -15.28 8.17 -7.96
C VAL A 539 -15.72 7.76 -9.36
N LEU A 540 -15.57 6.49 -9.72
CA LEU A 540 -15.86 5.98 -11.06
C LEU A 540 -17.34 5.67 -11.29
N LYS A 541 -18.16 5.68 -10.23
CA LYS A 541 -19.60 5.34 -10.27
C LYS A 541 -19.87 3.97 -10.89
N SER A 542 -18.95 3.03 -10.68
CA SER A 542 -19.02 1.66 -11.15
C SER A 542 -19.80 0.79 -10.17
N LYS A 543 -20.39 -0.29 -10.69
CA LYS A 543 -20.96 -1.40 -9.91
C LYS A 543 -19.99 -2.57 -9.81
N ILE A 544 -18.76 -2.43 -10.32
CA ILE A 544 -17.71 -3.42 -10.08
C ILE A 544 -17.36 -3.45 -8.59
N ARG A 545 -17.26 -4.64 -8.01
CA ARG A 545 -16.85 -4.85 -6.61
C ARG A 545 -15.64 -5.76 -6.53
N MET A 546 -14.73 -5.45 -5.60
CA MET A 546 -13.57 -6.28 -5.32
C MET A 546 -13.61 -6.79 -3.88
N PHE A 547 -13.71 -8.10 -3.66
CA PHE A 547 -13.64 -8.66 -2.31
C PHE A 547 -12.30 -9.33 -2.05
N THR A 548 -11.85 -9.27 -0.79
CA THR A 548 -10.75 -10.09 -0.31
C THR A 548 -11.25 -11.06 0.74
N ILE A 549 -11.06 -12.36 0.50
CA ILE A 549 -11.44 -13.44 1.40
C ILE A 549 -10.17 -13.95 2.06
N PHE A 550 -10.19 -14.00 3.40
CA PHE A 550 -9.09 -14.49 4.21
C PHE A 550 -9.47 -15.84 4.84
N PRO A 551 -8.98 -16.96 4.29
CA PRO A 551 -9.34 -18.29 4.76
C PRO A 551 -8.56 -18.71 6.02
N GLY A 552 -9.16 -19.58 6.83
CA GLY A 552 -8.58 -20.11 8.06
C GLY A 552 -8.84 -19.21 9.28
N THR A 553 -8.49 -19.74 10.45
CA THR A 553 -8.77 -19.08 11.75
C THR A 553 -7.50 -18.85 12.56
N VAL A 554 -7.56 -17.91 13.51
CA VAL A 554 -6.50 -17.68 14.51
C VAL A 554 -6.21 -18.96 15.31
N ALA A 555 -7.22 -19.82 15.51
CA ALA A 555 -7.09 -21.10 16.20
C ALA A 555 -6.42 -22.21 15.37
N GLY A 556 -6.14 -21.96 14.08
CA GLY A 556 -5.50 -22.93 13.19
C GLY A 556 -6.45 -23.99 12.63
N ALA A 557 -7.75 -23.71 12.56
CA ALA A 557 -8.72 -24.59 11.89
C ALA A 557 -8.60 -24.50 10.36
N GLU A 558 -8.89 -25.62 9.69
CA GLU A 558 -8.94 -25.72 8.23
C GLU A 558 -9.97 -24.73 7.64
N PRO A 559 -9.63 -24.06 6.53
CA PRO A 559 -10.57 -23.20 5.82
C PRO A 559 -11.78 -23.97 5.27
N ASN A 560 -12.96 -23.32 5.27
CA ASN A 560 -14.17 -23.93 4.73
C ASN A 560 -14.47 -23.44 3.30
N ASN A 561 -14.22 -24.31 2.31
CA ASN A 561 -14.48 -23.98 0.90
C ASN A 561 -15.96 -23.69 0.59
N GLN A 562 -16.91 -24.25 1.33
CA GLN A 562 -18.33 -23.90 1.17
C GLN A 562 -18.58 -22.44 1.56
N LYS A 563 -17.98 -21.95 2.64
CA LYS A 563 -18.10 -20.54 3.02
C LYS A 563 -17.45 -19.60 2.00
N ILE A 564 -16.35 -20.03 1.35
CA ILE A 564 -15.75 -19.28 0.23
C ILE A 564 -16.72 -19.24 -0.97
N ALA A 565 -17.36 -20.37 -1.30
CA ALA A 565 -18.37 -20.42 -2.35
C ALA A 565 -19.59 -19.53 -2.03
N ASP A 566 -20.03 -19.49 -0.77
CA ASP A 566 -21.11 -18.61 -0.33
C ASP A 566 -20.71 -17.14 -0.47
N ALA A 567 -19.44 -16.80 -0.18
CA ALA A 567 -18.92 -15.46 -0.40
C ALA A 567 -18.83 -15.10 -1.90
N LEU A 568 -18.51 -16.07 -2.76
CA LEU A 568 -18.56 -15.89 -4.21
C LEU A 568 -20.00 -15.61 -4.67
N ASN A 569 -20.97 -16.36 -4.17
CA ASN A 569 -22.39 -16.14 -4.47
C ASN A 569 -22.84 -14.74 -4.06
N PHE A 570 -22.42 -14.28 -2.88
CA PHE A 570 -22.69 -12.91 -2.41
C PHE A 570 -22.06 -11.86 -3.33
N LEU A 571 -20.77 -12.00 -3.66
CA LEU A 571 -20.06 -11.05 -4.51
C LEU A 571 -20.73 -10.85 -5.86
N VAL A 572 -21.18 -11.91 -6.52
CA VAL A 572 -21.80 -11.82 -7.86
C VAL A 572 -23.29 -11.43 -7.83
N SER A 573 -23.89 -11.34 -6.64
CA SER A 573 -25.29 -10.92 -6.47
C SER A 573 -25.43 -9.39 -6.52
N ASP A 574 -26.63 -8.90 -6.85
CA ASP A 574 -26.91 -7.45 -6.80
C ASP A 574 -26.82 -6.86 -5.37
N SER A 575 -26.89 -7.70 -4.34
CA SER A 575 -26.76 -7.29 -2.94
C SER A 575 -25.34 -6.85 -2.56
N SER A 576 -24.31 -7.25 -3.31
CA SER A 576 -22.92 -6.82 -3.04
C SER A 576 -22.68 -5.35 -3.35
N ASN A 577 -23.49 -4.75 -4.24
CA ASN A 577 -23.33 -3.38 -4.72
C ASN A 577 -23.40 -2.33 -3.60
N SER A 578 -24.20 -2.58 -2.56
CA SER A 578 -24.37 -1.68 -1.42
C SER A 578 -23.52 -2.09 -0.20
N SER A 579 -22.75 -3.18 -0.29
CA SER A 579 -21.98 -3.70 0.83
C SER A 579 -20.85 -2.76 1.22
N ALA A 580 -20.83 -2.36 2.50
CA ALA A 580 -19.69 -1.68 3.11
C ALA A 580 -18.55 -2.66 3.41
N GLU A 581 -18.89 -3.90 3.77
CA GLU A 581 -17.95 -4.99 4.00
C GLU A 581 -17.43 -5.51 2.64
N VAL A 582 -16.12 -5.45 2.46
CA VAL A 582 -15.42 -5.87 1.22
C VAL A 582 -14.26 -6.81 1.53
N ILE A 583 -14.03 -7.11 2.79
CA ILE A 583 -13.05 -8.06 3.27
C ILE A 583 -13.77 -9.04 4.19
N PHE A 584 -13.51 -10.34 4.06
CA PHE A 584 -14.18 -11.35 4.86
C PHE A 584 -13.20 -12.36 5.45
N CYS A 585 -13.15 -12.42 6.78
CA CYS A 585 -12.52 -13.50 7.54
C CYS A 585 -13.57 -14.59 7.82
N ILE A 586 -14.03 -15.24 6.75
CA ILE A 586 -15.23 -16.11 6.74
C ILE A 586 -15.21 -17.29 7.73
N ASP A 587 -14.02 -17.75 8.10
CA ASP A 587 -13.87 -18.90 8.97
C ASP A 587 -13.89 -18.52 10.46
N GLU A 588 -13.68 -17.25 10.78
CA GLU A 588 -13.74 -16.74 12.15
C GLU A 588 -15.18 -16.69 12.65
N SER A 589 -15.39 -17.11 13.89
CA SER A 589 -16.65 -16.91 14.61
C SER A 589 -16.62 -15.57 15.35
N ARG A 590 -17.74 -14.82 15.32
CA ARG A 590 -17.93 -13.66 16.19
C ARG A 590 -18.36 -14.08 17.59
#